data_AF-A0A3E0K9T8-F1
#
_entry.id   AF-A0A3E0K9T8-F1
#
_cell.length_a   1.000
_cell.length_b   1.000
_cell.length_c   1.000
_cell.angle_alpha   90.00
_cell.angle_beta   90.00
_cell.angle_gamma   90.00
#
_symmetry.space_group_name_H-M   'P 1'
#
loop_
_entity.id
_entity.type
_entity.pdbx_description
1 polymer ?
#
loop_
_entity_poly.entity_id
_entity_poly.type
_entity_poly.pdbx_seq_one_letter_code
_entity_poly.pdbx_strand_id
1 'polypeptide(L)'
;PQPEIEEKLLALLERADLLAVQRGARLPGAQPPTALQLPDGVFEGAARILAGSSQRWVVRVVSLYNTTVGEPLTVDIALVEEQLIYRQGETIAETVVEGRASGLVRDELIRLLQSVFDAAIARGMLTDEDGFVSEGVSLQEFVDTISRVEQMGGPARVKAVAAEDTYNTQWPLRIRLEVEPAA
;
A
#
# COMPACT_ATOMS: atom_id res chain seq x y z
N PRO A 1 -1.76 -20.50 -17.66
CA PRO A 1 -0.84 -21.66 -17.81
C PRO A 1 0.61 -21.17 -17.61
N GLN A 2 1.56 -22.04 -17.22
CA GLN A 2 2.93 -21.60 -16.87
C GLN A 2 3.64 -20.74 -17.95
N PRO A 3 3.60 -21.07 -19.25
CA PRO A 3 4.26 -20.25 -20.28
C PRO A 3 3.73 -18.82 -20.37
N GLU A 4 2.42 -18.62 -20.16
CA GLU A 4 1.79 -17.29 -20.18
C GLU A 4 2.23 -16.44 -18.98
N ILE A 5 2.48 -17.09 -17.84
CA ILE A 5 2.96 -16.42 -16.62
C ILE A 5 4.42 -16.02 -16.79
N GLU A 6 5.25 -16.91 -17.33
CA GLU A 6 6.64 -16.61 -17.66
C GLU A 6 6.74 -15.42 -18.63
N GLU A 7 5.89 -15.37 -19.66
CA GLU A 7 5.82 -14.23 -20.59
C GLU A 7 5.47 -12.91 -19.87
N LYS A 8 4.49 -12.94 -18.97
CA LYS A 8 4.10 -11.76 -18.15
C LYS A 8 5.20 -11.32 -17.18
N LEU A 9 5.92 -12.28 -16.56
CA LEU A 9 7.04 -11.99 -15.68
C LEU A 9 8.22 -11.38 -16.45
N LEU A 10 8.54 -11.92 -17.64
CA LEU A 10 9.57 -11.36 -18.51
C LEU A 10 9.24 -9.93 -18.92
N ALA A 11 8.00 -9.67 -19.36
CA ALA A 11 7.56 -8.32 -19.72
C ALA A 11 7.65 -7.34 -18.54
N LEU A 12 7.42 -7.81 -17.30
CA LEU A 12 7.59 -7.00 -16.09
C LEU A 12 9.08 -6.70 -15.83
N LEU A 13 9.95 -7.71 -15.94
CA LEU A 13 11.40 -7.55 -15.76
C LEU A 13 12.02 -6.63 -16.81
N GLU A 14 11.58 -6.71 -18.07
CA GLU A 14 12.02 -5.80 -19.13
C GLU A 14 11.69 -4.34 -18.80
N ARG A 15 10.47 -4.07 -18.30
CA ARG A 15 10.08 -2.71 -17.88
C ARG A 15 10.92 -2.23 -16.70
N ALA A 16 11.16 -3.09 -15.72
CA ALA A 16 12.00 -2.77 -14.57
C ALA A 16 13.47 -2.53 -14.98
N ASP A 17 13.99 -3.28 -15.95
CA ASP A 17 15.34 -3.13 -16.48
C ASP A 17 15.51 -1.80 -17.20
N LEU A 18 14.55 -1.43 -18.06
CA LEU A 18 14.53 -0.11 -18.70
C LEU A 18 14.56 1.03 -17.69
N LEU A 19 13.77 0.93 -16.62
CA LEU A 19 13.74 1.94 -15.56
C LEU A 19 15.07 2.00 -14.78
N ALA A 20 15.68 0.86 -14.49
CA ALA A 20 16.99 0.79 -13.82
C ALA A 20 18.10 1.39 -14.71
N VAL A 21 18.09 1.11 -16.01
CA VAL A 21 18.99 1.71 -16.99
C VAL A 21 18.77 3.23 -17.07
N GLN A 22 17.54 3.71 -17.10
CA GLN A 22 17.26 5.15 -17.10
C GLN A 22 17.76 5.85 -15.83
N ARG A 23 17.74 5.16 -14.69
CA ARG A 23 18.26 5.64 -13.39
C ARG A 23 19.77 5.49 -13.22
N GLY A 24 20.47 4.91 -14.21
CA GLY A 24 21.93 4.87 -14.26
C GLY A 24 22.55 3.54 -13.83
N ALA A 25 21.78 2.53 -13.43
CA ALA A 25 22.30 1.19 -13.18
C ALA A 25 22.75 0.53 -14.50
N ARG A 26 23.81 -0.27 -14.49
CA ARG A 26 24.35 -0.94 -15.68
C ARG A 26 24.96 -2.28 -15.31
N LEU A 27 24.70 -3.30 -16.12
CA LEU A 27 25.44 -4.56 -16.10
C LEU A 27 26.67 -4.43 -17.01
N PRO A 28 27.91 -4.50 -16.48
CA PRO A 28 29.12 -4.35 -17.29
C PRO A 28 29.19 -5.38 -18.42
N GLY A 29 29.40 -4.91 -19.65
CA GLY A 29 29.58 -5.76 -20.82
C GLY A 29 28.29 -6.26 -21.48
N ALA A 30 27.10 -5.95 -20.95
CA ALA A 30 25.83 -6.33 -21.56
C ALA A 30 25.54 -5.55 -22.86
N GLN A 31 25.14 -6.26 -23.92
CA GLN A 31 24.68 -5.70 -25.20
C GLN A 31 23.42 -6.45 -25.64
N PRO A 32 22.24 -5.79 -25.72
CA PRO A 32 21.98 -4.38 -25.41
C PRO A 32 22.21 -4.02 -23.92
N PRO A 33 22.32 -2.72 -23.56
CA PRO A 33 22.50 -2.32 -22.17
C PRO A 33 21.34 -2.81 -21.30
N THR A 34 21.66 -3.62 -20.30
CA THR A 34 20.76 -4.04 -19.22
C THR A 34 21.34 -3.62 -17.87
N ALA A 35 20.56 -3.76 -16.81
CA ALA A 35 20.93 -3.36 -15.46
C ALA A 35 20.60 -4.41 -14.39
N LEU A 36 19.57 -5.24 -14.59
CA LEU A 36 19.08 -6.13 -13.55
C LEU A 36 19.98 -7.36 -13.39
N GLN A 37 20.16 -7.75 -12.13
CA GLN A 37 20.65 -9.07 -11.73
C GLN A 37 19.60 -9.72 -10.86
N LEU A 38 19.19 -10.95 -11.21
CA LEU A 38 18.28 -11.75 -10.40
C LEU A 38 19.07 -12.91 -9.78
N PRO A 39 18.85 -13.21 -8.49
CA PRO A 39 19.38 -14.43 -7.88
C PRO A 39 18.84 -15.68 -8.58
N ASP A 40 19.65 -16.75 -8.57
CA ASP A 40 19.30 -18.01 -9.21
C ASP A 40 17.97 -18.58 -8.67
N GLY A 41 17.10 -19.04 -9.58
CA GLY A 41 15.84 -19.70 -9.23
C GLY A 41 14.69 -18.78 -8.80
N VAL A 42 14.92 -17.47 -8.64
CA VAL A 42 13.86 -16.50 -8.29
C VAL A 42 12.78 -16.47 -9.35
N PHE A 43 13.18 -16.42 -10.63
CA PHE A 43 12.24 -16.36 -11.75
C PHE A 43 11.40 -17.63 -11.85
N GLU A 44 12.03 -18.80 -11.87
CA GLU A 44 11.36 -20.09 -11.99
C GLU A 44 10.49 -20.39 -10.75
N GLY A 45 10.95 -19.96 -9.57
CA GLY A 45 10.19 -20.05 -8.33
C GLY A 45 8.90 -19.23 -8.40
N ALA A 46 9.00 -17.97 -8.82
CA ALA A 46 7.85 -17.10 -8.97
C ALA A 46 6.87 -17.62 -10.02
N ALA A 47 7.36 -18.04 -11.19
CA ALA A 47 6.55 -18.62 -12.25
C ALA A 47 5.79 -19.87 -11.77
N ARG A 48 6.46 -20.75 -11.02
CA ARG A 48 5.85 -21.97 -10.46
C ARG A 48 4.76 -21.67 -9.44
N ILE A 49 5.00 -20.74 -8.51
CA ILE A 49 4.02 -20.34 -7.49
C ILE A 49 2.77 -19.78 -8.18
N LEU A 50 2.95 -18.83 -9.10
CA LEU A 50 1.85 -18.21 -9.82
C LEU A 50 1.08 -19.21 -10.70
N ALA A 51 1.78 -20.14 -11.36
CA ALA A 51 1.14 -21.15 -12.21
C ALA A 51 0.35 -22.21 -11.43
N GLY A 52 0.76 -22.48 -10.19
CA GLY A 52 0.07 -23.42 -9.29
C GLY A 52 -1.08 -22.80 -8.50
N SER A 53 -1.30 -21.49 -8.58
CA SER A 53 -2.28 -20.75 -7.78
C SER A 53 -3.56 -20.45 -8.56
N SER A 54 -4.72 -20.58 -7.91
CA SER A 54 -6.00 -20.05 -8.38
C SER A 54 -6.33 -18.66 -7.84
N GLN A 55 -5.54 -18.15 -6.89
CA GLN A 55 -5.70 -16.84 -6.27
C GLN A 55 -5.19 -15.72 -7.18
N ARG A 56 -5.65 -14.49 -6.94
CA ARG A 56 -5.11 -13.29 -7.58
C ARG A 56 -3.84 -12.84 -6.85
N TRP A 57 -2.87 -12.34 -7.61
CA TRP A 57 -1.58 -11.90 -7.10
C TRP A 57 -1.19 -10.56 -7.72
N VAL A 58 -0.52 -9.72 -6.95
CA VAL A 58 0.29 -8.62 -7.46
C VAL A 58 1.75 -9.05 -7.45
N VAL A 59 2.44 -8.81 -8.56
CA VAL A 59 3.87 -9.10 -8.72
C VAL A 59 4.64 -7.79 -8.77
N ARG A 60 5.69 -7.69 -7.96
CA ARG A 60 6.56 -6.51 -7.90
C ARG A 60 8.00 -6.93 -8.16
N VAL A 61 8.75 -6.09 -8.87
CA VAL A 61 10.21 -6.18 -8.94
C VAL A 61 10.76 -5.19 -7.92
N VAL A 62 11.48 -5.70 -6.93
CA VAL A 62 11.98 -4.90 -5.80
C VAL A 62 13.50 -4.95 -5.78
N SER A 63 14.15 -3.82 -5.50
CA SER A 63 15.59 -3.84 -5.27
C SER A 63 15.89 -4.46 -3.91
N LEU A 64 16.88 -5.34 -3.85
CA LEU A 64 17.35 -5.89 -2.57
C LEU A 64 18.18 -4.87 -1.79
N TYR A 65 18.90 -3.99 -2.50
CA TYR A 65 19.71 -2.91 -1.93
C TYR A 65 19.89 -1.77 -2.93
N ASN A 66 20.32 -0.61 -2.46
CA ASN A 66 20.72 0.49 -3.35
C ASN A 66 21.99 0.12 -4.11
N THR A 67 22.12 0.57 -5.36
CA THR A 67 23.31 0.37 -6.19
C THR A 67 23.92 1.70 -6.61
N THR A 68 25.20 1.70 -6.95
CA THR A 68 25.89 2.89 -7.49
C THR A 68 25.55 3.08 -8.96
N VAL A 69 25.57 4.33 -9.43
CA VAL A 69 25.48 4.62 -10.87
C VAL A 69 26.60 3.90 -11.61
N GLY A 70 26.24 3.16 -12.66
CA GLY A 70 27.14 2.32 -13.45
C GLY A 70 27.30 0.89 -12.94
N GLU A 71 26.72 0.55 -11.79
CA GLU A 71 26.74 -0.81 -11.23
C GLU A 71 25.41 -1.54 -11.49
N PRO A 72 25.41 -2.90 -11.46
CA PRO A 72 24.19 -3.68 -11.62
C PRO A 72 23.22 -3.46 -10.46
N LEU A 73 21.93 -3.60 -10.74
CA LEU A 73 20.88 -3.56 -9.73
C LEU A 73 20.41 -4.99 -9.43
N THR A 74 20.71 -5.49 -8.24
CA THR A 74 20.20 -6.79 -7.81
C THR A 74 18.77 -6.66 -7.30
N VAL A 75 17.86 -7.39 -7.94
CA VAL A 75 16.42 -7.34 -7.66
C VAL A 75 15.86 -8.70 -7.31
N ASP A 76 14.68 -8.68 -6.70
CA ASP A 76 13.87 -9.85 -6.39
C ASP A 76 12.44 -9.67 -6.93
N ILE A 77 11.72 -10.78 -7.05
CA ILE A 77 10.31 -10.81 -7.44
C ILE A 77 9.47 -11.01 -6.18
N ALA A 78 8.89 -9.92 -5.68
CA ALA A 78 7.97 -9.96 -4.56
C ALA A 78 6.56 -10.34 -5.05
N LEU A 79 6.03 -11.43 -4.50
CA LEU A 79 4.69 -11.92 -4.76
C LEU A 79 3.76 -11.55 -3.60
N VAL A 80 2.71 -10.80 -3.90
CA VAL A 80 1.69 -10.39 -2.92
C VAL A 80 0.38 -11.05 -3.29
N GLU A 81 -0.03 -12.04 -2.51
CA GLU A 81 -1.33 -12.68 -2.66
C GLU A 81 -2.42 -11.68 -2.32
N GLU A 82 -3.46 -11.62 -3.15
CA GLU A 82 -4.60 -10.78 -2.86
C GLU A 82 -5.42 -11.37 -1.71
N GLN A 83 -5.63 -10.55 -0.68
CA GLN A 83 -6.38 -10.90 0.52
C GLN A 83 -7.36 -9.78 0.85
N LEU A 84 -8.58 -10.17 1.21
CA LEU A 84 -9.57 -9.25 1.77
C LEU A 84 -9.12 -8.89 3.20
N ILE A 85 -8.70 -7.64 3.41
CA ILE A 85 -8.13 -7.18 4.67
C ILE A 85 -9.10 -6.35 5.51
N TYR A 86 -10.16 -5.81 4.91
CA TYR A 86 -11.26 -5.17 5.63
C TYR A 86 -12.59 -5.48 4.97
N ARG A 87 -13.62 -5.74 5.78
CA ARG A 87 -15.01 -5.76 5.30
C ARG A 87 -15.60 -4.35 5.28
N GLN A 88 -16.55 -4.10 4.40
CA GLN A 88 -17.34 -2.88 4.43
C GLN A 88 -17.96 -2.67 5.84
N GLY A 89 -17.74 -1.48 6.41
CA GLY A 89 -18.20 -1.11 7.75
C GLY A 89 -17.32 -1.61 8.89
N GLU A 90 -16.25 -2.36 8.61
CA GLU A 90 -15.28 -2.75 9.64
C GLU A 90 -14.56 -1.51 10.18
N THR A 91 -14.48 -1.38 11.50
CA THR A 91 -13.69 -0.33 12.15
C THR A 91 -12.21 -0.67 12.04
N ILE A 92 -11.46 0.22 11.40
CA ILE A 92 -10.02 0.07 11.18
C ILE A 92 -9.25 0.62 12.38
N ALA A 93 -9.63 1.82 12.84
CA ALA A 93 -9.10 2.47 14.02
C ALA A 93 -10.19 3.35 14.66
N GLU A 94 -10.06 3.61 15.96
CA GLU A 94 -10.93 4.53 16.69
C GLU A 94 -10.15 5.34 17.73
N THR A 95 -10.66 6.52 18.07
CA THR A 95 -10.14 7.34 19.17
C THR A 95 -11.30 8.03 19.90
N VAL A 96 -11.05 8.48 21.13
CA VAL A 96 -11.98 9.30 21.91
C VAL A 96 -11.43 10.72 22.00
N VAL A 97 -12.26 11.69 21.63
CA VAL A 97 -11.89 13.10 21.49
C VAL A 97 -12.79 13.98 22.34
N GLU A 98 -12.22 14.92 23.08
CA GLU A 98 -12.99 15.90 23.86
C GLU A 98 -13.46 17.06 22.97
N GLY A 99 -14.77 17.13 22.68
CA GLY A 99 -15.33 18.14 21.79
C GLY A 99 -15.19 19.60 22.27
N ARG A 100 -14.92 19.83 23.56
CA ARG A 100 -14.74 21.20 24.10
C ARG A 100 -13.38 21.84 23.78
N ALA A 101 -12.44 21.07 23.24
CA ALA A 101 -11.07 21.52 22.96
C ALA A 101 -10.83 21.54 21.44
N SER A 102 -11.40 22.52 20.74
CA SER A 102 -11.42 22.63 19.26
C SER A 102 -10.05 22.45 18.58
N GLY A 103 -8.97 22.97 19.18
CA GLY A 103 -7.61 22.77 18.66
C GLY A 103 -7.11 21.33 18.74
N LEU A 104 -7.54 20.56 19.75
CA LEU A 104 -7.12 19.17 19.95
C LEU A 104 -7.90 18.19 19.05
N VAL A 105 -9.13 18.53 18.66
CA VAL A 105 -9.96 17.67 17.81
C VAL A 105 -9.25 17.38 16.48
N ARG A 106 -8.71 18.41 15.84
CA ARG A 106 -7.96 18.26 14.59
C ARG A 106 -6.76 17.33 14.73
N ASP A 107 -5.96 17.53 15.77
CA ASP A 107 -4.72 16.77 15.98
C ASP A 107 -5.00 15.31 16.33
N GLU A 108 -6.08 15.03 17.08
CA GLU A 108 -6.55 13.66 17.35
C GLU A 108 -7.08 12.98 16.08
N LEU A 109 -7.80 13.70 15.20
CA LEU A 109 -8.24 13.14 13.92
C LEU A 109 -7.06 12.85 12.98
N ILE A 110 -6.03 13.71 12.94
CA ILE A 110 -4.82 13.42 12.16
C ILE A 110 -4.13 12.14 12.69
N ARG A 111 -4.01 11.99 14.02
CA ARG A 111 -3.47 10.78 14.64
C ARG A 111 -4.32 9.54 14.37
N LEU A 112 -5.64 9.68 14.33
CA LEU A 112 -6.54 8.59 13.93
C LEU A 112 -6.24 8.15 12.49
N LEU A 113 -6.08 9.09 11.55
CA LEU A 113 -5.75 8.77 10.15
C LEU A 113 -4.37 8.11 10.01
N GLN A 114 -3.38 8.52 10.80
CA GLN A 114 -2.08 7.83 10.88
C GLN A 114 -2.24 6.39 11.40
N SER A 115 -3.07 6.19 12.41
CA SER A 115 -3.35 4.85 12.95
C SER A 115 -4.04 3.94 11.92
N VAL A 116 -4.90 4.49 11.07
CA VAL A 116 -5.49 3.76 9.94
C VAL A 116 -4.43 3.30 8.95
N PHE A 117 -3.49 4.18 8.61
CA PHE A 117 -2.36 3.86 7.72
C PHE A 117 -1.51 2.72 8.28
N ASP A 118 -1.08 2.84 9.55
CA ASP A 118 -0.26 1.82 10.21
C ASP A 118 -0.99 0.47 10.29
N ALA A 119 -2.29 0.48 10.61
CA ALA A 119 -3.11 -0.73 10.67
C ALA A 119 -3.23 -1.41 9.28
N ALA A 120 -3.40 -0.63 8.21
CA ALA A 120 -3.49 -1.16 6.85
C ALA A 120 -2.16 -1.74 6.37
N ILE A 121 -1.04 -1.06 6.61
CA ILE A 121 0.31 -1.59 6.33
C ILE A 121 0.56 -2.90 7.09
N ALA A 122 0.20 -2.94 8.39
CA ALA A 122 0.36 -4.14 9.20
C ALA A 122 -0.46 -5.34 8.69
N ARG A 123 -1.57 -5.08 7.97
CA ARG A 123 -2.36 -6.12 7.26
C ARG A 123 -1.88 -6.39 5.84
N GLY A 124 -0.74 -5.85 5.43
CA GLY A 124 -0.09 -6.15 4.15
C GLY A 124 -0.64 -5.36 2.96
N MET A 125 -1.33 -4.23 3.21
CA MET A 125 -1.80 -3.36 2.14
C MET A 125 -0.63 -2.79 1.33
N LEU A 126 -0.76 -2.83 0.01
CA LEU A 126 0.13 -2.15 -0.91
C LEU A 126 -0.02 -0.63 -0.84
N THR A 127 1.08 0.05 -1.13
CA THR A 127 1.15 1.51 -1.22
C THR A 127 1.28 1.95 -2.66
N ASP A 128 1.01 3.22 -2.92
CA ASP A 128 1.46 3.87 -4.14
C ASP A 128 3.00 4.00 -4.21
N GLU A 129 3.49 4.65 -5.27
CA GLU A 129 4.93 4.86 -5.52
C GLU A 129 5.62 5.72 -4.45
N ASP A 130 4.87 6.58 -3.75
CA ASP A 130 5.35 7.48 -2.71
C ASP A 130 5.23 6.86 -1.30
N GLY A 131 4.64 5.66 -1.19
CA GLY A 131 4.49 4.94 0.07
C GLY A 131 3.17 5.23 0.80
N PHE A 132 2.19 5.87 0.15
CA PHE A 132 0.88 6.13 0.74
C PHE A 132 -0.12 4.99 0.49
N VAL A 133 -0.94 4.68 1.50
CA VAL A 133 -1.95 3.60 1.47
C VAL A 133 -3.34 4.12 1.08
N SER A 134 -3.62 5.39 1.35
CA SER A 134 -4.97 5.96 1.25
C SER A 134 -4.93 7.31 0.54
N GLU A 135 -5.97 7.62 -0.24
CA GLU A 135 -6.26 8.99 -0.70
C GLU A 135 -6.70 9.91 0.45
N GLY A 136 -6.89 9.35 1.66
CA GLY A 136 -7.35 10.06 2.84
C GLY A 136 -8.85 10.35 2.79
N VAL A 137 -9.35 10.83 3.93
CA VAL A 137 -10.68 11.43 4.03
C VAL A 137 -10.68 12.76 3.27
N SER A 138 -11.74 13.07 2.53
CA SER A 138 -11.84 14.36 1.83
C SER A 138 -11.74 15.53 2.83
N LEU A 139 -11.20 16.68 2.40
CA LEU A 139 -11.11 17.86 3.28
C LEU A 139 -12.48 18.25 3.85
N GLN A 140 -13.54 18.11 3.05
CA GLN A 140 -14.91 18.37 3.48
C GLN A 140 -15.34 17.41 4.61
N GLU A 141 -15.21 16.09 4.41
CA GLU A 141 -15.57 15.11 5.44
C GLU A 141 -14.73 15.27 6.71
N PHE A 142 -13.45 15.65 6.57
CA PHE A 142 -12.59 15.95 7.71
C PHE A 142 -13.10 17.14 8.54
N VAL A 143 -13.43 18.26 7.87
CA VAL A 143 -13.98 19.46 8.53
C VAL A 143 -15.37 19.21 9.11
N ASP A 144 -16.22 18.43 8.41
CA ASP A 144 -17.54 18.03 8.90
C ASP A 144 -17.42 17.15 10.15
N THR A 145 -16.41 16.29 10.21
CA THR A 145 -16.13 15.46 11.40
C THR A 145 -15.69 16.29 12.60
N ILE A 146 -14.79 17.26 12.40
CA ILE A 146 -14.41 18.21 13.45
C ILE A 146 -15.66 18.91 13.99
N SER A 147 -16.48 19.46 13.09
CA SER A 147 -17.70 20.18 13.45
C SER A 147 -18.67 19.30 14.26
N ARG A 148 -18.85 18.04 13.87
CA ARG A 148 -19.70 17.06 14.59
C ARG A 148 -19.19 16.78 16.01
N VAL A 149 -17.89 16.58 16.17
CA VAL A 149 -17.26 16.33 17.48
C VAL A 149 -17.38 17.56 18.39
N GLU A 150 -17.10 18.76 17.87
CA GLU A 150 -17.20 20.00 18.64
C GLU A 150 -18.64 20.30 19.10
N GLN A 151 -19.63 20.08 18.23
CA GLN A 151 -21.05 20.29 18.54
C GLN A 151 -21.56 19.37 19.64
N MET A 152 -20.99 18.18 19.81
CA MET A 152 -21.35 17.29 20.92
C MET A 152 -20.95 17.86 22.29
N GLY A 153 -19.92 18.71 22.34
CA GLY A 153 -19.51 19.40 23.56
C GLY A 153 -19.08 18.46 24.70
N GLY A 154 -18.70 17.22 24.41
CA GLY A 154 -18.27 16.21 25.37
C GLY A 154 -17.41 15.12 24.69
N PRO A 155 -17.10 14.02 25.39
CA PRO A 155 -16.34 12.91 24.82
C PRO A 155 -17.05 12.33 23.59
N ALA A 156 -16.37 12.33 22.46
CA ALA A 156 -16.83 11.77 21.20
C ALA A 156 -15.93 10.61 20.79
N ARG A 157 -16.50 9.45 20.51
CA ARG A 157 -15.78 8.36 19.86
C ARG A 157 -15.85 8.58 18.35
N VAL A 158 -14.68 8.65 17.73
CA VAL A 158 -14.55 8.75 16.27
C VAL A 158 -13.97 7.44 15.75
N LYS A 159 -14.70 6.80 14.83
CA LYS A 159 -14.28 5.56 14.15
C LYS A 159 -13.94 5.87 12.71
N ALA A 160 -12.78 5.38 12.27
CA ALA A 160 -12.48 5.26 10.86
C ALA A 160 -12.88 3.87 10.39
N VAL A 161 -13.87 3.80 9.51
CA VAL A 161 -14.45 2.54 9.02
C VAL A 161 -14.14 2.33 7.55
N ALA A 162 -13.99 1.08 7.13
CA ALA A 162 -13.85 0.74 5.72
C ALA A 162 -15.14 1.12 4.97
N ALA A 163 -15.02 1.91 3.90
CA ALA A 163 -16.17 2.34 3.11
C ALA A 163 -16.75 1.20 2.26
N GLU A 164 -15.91 0.24 1.91
CA GLU A 164 -16.19 -0.93 1.08
C GLU A 164 -15.27 -2.10 1.47
N ASP A 165 -15.56 -3.29 0.95
CA ASP A 165 -14.67 -4.44 1.06
C ASP A 165 -13.31 -4.08 0.44
N THR A 166 -12.24 -4.15 1.23
CA THR A 166 -10.90 -3.72 0.82
C THR A 166 -9.96 -4.90 0.72
N TYR A 167 -9.33 -5.04 -0.44
CA TYR A 167 -8.26 -6.00 -0.66
C TYR A 167 -6.90 -5.32 -0.52
N ASN A 168 -5.91 -6.02 0.02
CA ASN A 168 -4.55 -5.51 0.21
C ASN A 168 -3.87 -5.02 -1.07
N THR A 169 -4.31 -5.48 -2.23
CA THR A 169 -3.77 -5.11 -3.55
C THR A 169 -4.48 -3.90 -4.18
N GLN A 170 -5.54 -3.38 -3.56
CA GLN A 170 -6.41 -2.35 -4.11
C GLN A 170 -6.24 -1.04 -3.35
N TRP A 171 -5.18 -0.30 -3.66
CA TRP A 171 -5.02 1.07 -3.18
C TRP A 171 -5.77 2.04 -4.10
N PRO A 172 -6.26 3.19 -3.59
CA PRO A 172 -6.20 3.65 -2.20
C PRO A 172 -7.25 2.99 -1.28
N LEU A 173 -6.90 2.82 0.01
CA LEU A 173 -7.85 2.45 1.06
C LEU A 173 -8.95 3.53 1.22
N ARG A 174 -10.20 3.15 0.97
CA ARG A 174 -11.40 4.01 1.11
C ARG A 174 -11.97 3.90 2.52
N ILE A 175 -12.02 5.02 3.24
CA ILE A 175 -12.58 5.08 4.61
C ILE A 175 -13.69 6.12 4.74
N ARG A 176 -14.49 5.99 5.80
CA ARG A 176 -15.45 7.01 6.27
C ARG A 176 -15.22 7.28 7.75
N LEU A 177 -15.54 8.49 8.21
CA LEU A 177 -15.51 8.86 9.62
C LEU A 177 -16.90 8.87 10.25
N GLU A 178 -17.07 8.02 11.26
CA GLU A 178 -18.29 7.91 12.06
C GLU A 178 -18.05 8.49 13.45
N VAL A 179 -19.01 9.29 13.94
CA VAL A 179 -18.91 9.98 15.24
C VAL A 179 -20.08 9.56 16.11
N GLU A 180 -19.81 9.11 17.32
CA GLU A 180 -20.80 8.73 18.32
C GLU A 180 -20.42 9.24 19.71
N PRO A 181 -21.38 9.45 20.63
CA PRO A 181 -21.07 9.75 22.03
C PRO A 181 -20.19 8.68 22.67
N ALA A 182 -19.09 9.08 23.33
CA ALA A 182 -18.36 8.17 24.19
C ALA A 182 -19.15 8.09 25.52
N ALA A 183 -19.82 6.96 25.74
CA ALA A 183 -20.59 6.69 26.96
C ALA A 183 -19.72 6.73 28.22
#